data_AF-A0A4Q1CKQ9-F1
#
_entry.id   AF-A0A4Q1CKQ9-F1
#
_cell.length_a   1.000
_cell.length_b   1.000
_cell.length_c   1.000
_cell.angle_alpha   90.00
_cell.angle_beta   90.00
_cell.angle_gamma   90.00
#
_symmetry.space_group_name_H-M   'P 1'
#
loop_
_entity.id
_entity.type
_entity.pdbx_description
1 polymer ?
#
loop_
_entity_poly.entity_id
_entity_poly.type
_entity_poly.pdbx_seq_one_letter_code
_entity_poly.pdbx_strand_id
1 'polypeptide(L)'
;MKRHYFDDHSHIAESFAIIEDHTSRLAFLAYHKIHAYKLSLSSESFCVSRQELAELITTTLFNYVHPCTILQTADYYNNSNDN
;
A
#
# COMPACT_ATOMS: atom_id res chain seq x y z
N MET A 1 47.32 -33.13 -6.21
CA MET A 1 46.88 -31.71 -6.19
C MET A 1 45.68 -31.60 -5.27
N LYS A 2 45.81 -30.94 -4.12
CA LYS A 2 44.67 -30.68 -3.23
C LYS A 2 43.82 -29.58 -3.87
N ARG A 3 42.59 -29.91 -4.26
CA ARG A 3 41.59 -28.89 -4.62
C ARG A 3 41.28 -28.13 -3.34
N HIS A 4 41.72 -26.87 -3.27
CA HIS A 4 41.16 -25.93 -2.31
C HIS A 4 39.71 -25.70 -2.74
N TYR A 5 38.77 -26.35 -2.07
CA TYR A 5 37.37 -25.96 -2.16
C TYR A 5 37.28 -24.61 -1.46
N PHE A 6 36.84 -23.58 -2.19
CA PHE A 6 36.50 -22.30 -1.59
C PHE A 6 35.28 -22.52 -0.69
N ASP A 7 35.41 -22.15 0.59
CA ASP A 7 34.34 -22.26 1.57
C ASP A 7 33.48 -20.99 1.52
N ASP A 8 32.41 -21.03 0.73
CA ASP A 8 31.52 -19.89 0.49
C ASP A 8 30.47 -19.70 1.59
N HIS A 9 30.46 -20.52 2.64
CA HIS A 9 29.43 -20.44 3.69
C HIS A 9 29.38 -19.05 4.35
N SER A 10 30.52 -18.43 4.59
CA SER A 10 30.59 -17.09 5.19
C SER A 10 30.02 -16.01 4.25
N HIS A 11 30.34 -16.09 2.96
CA HIS A 11 29.80 -15.17 1.95
C HIS A 11 28.29 -15.32 1.77
N ILE A 12 27.79 -16.57 1.79
CA ILE A 12 26.37 -16.87 1.73
C ILE A 12 25.66 -16.32 2.99
N ALA A 13 26.21 -16.53 4.18
CA ALA A 13 25.64 -16.02 5.42
C ALA A 13 25.57 -14.48 5.43
N GLU A 14 26.62 -13.81 4.97
CA GLU A 14 26.64 -12.35 4.85
C GLU A 14 25.57 -11.84 3.87
N SER A 15 25.37 -12.53 2.74
CA SER A 15 24.34 -12.16 1.77
C SER A 15 22.92 -12.23 2.34
N PHE A 16 22.62 -13.24 3.16
CA PHE A 16 21.32 -13.36 3.83
C PHE A 16 21.11 -12.26 4.87
N ALA A 17 22.14 -11.93 5.65
CA ALA A 17 22.07 -10.87 6.65
C ALA A 17 21.81 -9.49 6.00
N ILE A 18 22.43 -9.21 4.85
CA ILE A 18 22.20 -7.97 4.09
C ILE A 18 20.76 -7.88 3.57
N ILE A 19 20.22 -8.98 3.04
CA ILE A 19 18.84 -9.03 2.53
C ILE A 19 17.84 -8.82 3.67
N GLU A 20 18.08 -9.42 4.82
CA GLU A 20 17.23 -9.28 6.01
C GLU A 20 17.23 -7.84 6.54
N ASP A 21 18.42 -7.23 6.69
CA ASP A 21 18.56 -5.83 7.11
C ASP A 21 17.87 -4.89 6.12
N HIS A 22 18.07 -5.09 4.81
CA HIS A 22 17.40 -4.29 3.78
C HIS A 22 15.88 -4.42 3.84
N THR A 23 15.36 -5.65 3.98
CA THR A 23 13.92 -5.92 4.09
C THR A 23 13.32 -5.23 5.32
N SER A 24 13.98 -5.33 6.47
CA SER A 24 13.51 -4.72 7.72
C SER A 24 13.47 -3.19 7.63
N ARG A 25 14.50 -2.56 7.04
CA ARG A 25 14.55 -1.11 6.83
C ARG A 25 13.48 -0.62 5.87
N LEU A 26 13.21 -1.36 4.79
CA LEU A 26 12.12 -1.04 3.86
C LEU A 26 10.75 -1.16 4.53
N ALA A 27 10.53 -2.20 5.33
CA ALA A 27 9.29 -2.36 6.08
C ALA A 27 9.07 -1.19 7.05
N PHE A 28 10.13 -0.77 7.76
CA PHE A 28 10.09 0.39 8.65
C PHE A 28 9.78 1.69 7.91
N LEU A 29 10.41 1.92 6.75
CA LEU A 29 10.14 3.08 5.90
C LEU A 29 8.68 3.08 5.40
N ALA A 30 8.18 1.94 4.94
CA ALA A 30 6.80 1.79 4.48
C ALA A 30 5.79 2.07 5.61
N TYR A 31 6.06 1.54 6.81
CA TYR A 31 5.27 1.82 8.01
C TYR A 31 5.17 3.33 8.27
N HIS A 32 6.31 4.03 8.27
CA HIS A 32 6.33 5.47 8.49
C HIS A 32 5.60 6.26 7.40
N LYS A 33 5.75 5.89 6.13
CA LYS A 33 5.03 6.54 5.01
C LYS A 33 3.52 6.40 5.15
N ILE A 34 3.03 5.21 5.45
CA ILE A 34 1.60 4.96 5.67
C ILE A 34 1.10 5.79 6.86
N HIS A 35 1.87 5.83 7.95
CA HIS A 35 1.47 6.55 9.15
C HIS A 35 1.46 8.07 8.95
N ALA A 36 2.44 8.60 8.21
CA ALA A 36 2.49 10.01 7.82
C ALA A 36 1.28 10.39 6.95
N TYR A 37 0.91 9.53 5.99
CA TYR A 37 -0.26 9.74 5.15
C TYR A 37 -1.58 9.71 5.93
N LYS A 38 -1.71 8.79 6.90
CA LYS A 38 -2.87 8.77 7.81
C LYS A 38 -2.97 10.06 8.63
N LEU A 39 -1.83 10.59 9.08
CA LEU A 39 -1.80 11.85 9.83
C LEU A 39 -2.16 13.05 8.94
N SER A 40 -1.69 13.11 7.70
CA SER A 40 -2.09 14.18 6.76
C SER A 40 -3.57 14.14 6.42
N LEU A 41 -4.13 12.93 6.26
CA LEU A 41 -5.58 12.75 6.11
C LEU A 41 -6.36 13.20 7.35
N SER A 42 -5.80 13.03 8.55
CA SER A 42 -6.48 13.48 9.78
C SER A 42 -6.63 15.02 9.83
N SER A 43 -5.65 15.78 9.33
CA SER A 43 -5.78 17.23 9.19
C SER A 43 -6.79 17.64 8.10
N GLU A 44 -6.89 16.87 7.02
CA GLU A 44 -7.84 17.13 5.94
C GLU A 44 -9.28 16.65 6.26
N SER A 45 -9.43 15.74 7.23
CA SER A 45 -10.74 15.19 7.63
C SER A 45 -11.62 16.18 8.41
N PHE A 46 -11.13 17.39 8.69
CA PHE A 46 -11.97 18.51 9.14
C PHE A 46 -12.53 19.25 7.92
N CYS A 47 -13.39 18.60 7.15
CA CYS A 47 -14.21 19.31 6.18
C CYS A 47 -15.26 20.11 6.96
N VAL A 48 -15.19 21.44 6.92
CA VAL A 48 -16.13 22.32 7.62
C VAL A 48 -17.50 22.30 6.92
N SER A 49 -17.53 21.99 5.62
CA SER A 49 -18.75 21.89 4.83
C SER A 49 -18.89 20.57 4.07
N ARG A 50 -20.15 20.19 3.79
CA ARG A 50 -20.48 19.04 2.93
C ARG A 50 -19.92 19.20 1.51
N GLN A 51 -19.69 20.44 1.07
CA GLN A 51 -19.14 20.74 -0.25
C GLN A 51 -17.64 20.46 -0.30
N GLU A 52 -16.88 20.84 0.73
CA GLU A 52 -15.46 20.49 0.86
C GLU A 52 -15.25 18.97 0.93
N LEU A 53 -16.14 18.26 1.65
CA LEU A 53 -16.11 16.79 1.69
C LEU A 53 -16.37 16.17 0.31
N ALA A 54 -17.34 16.69 -0.43
CA ALA A 54 -17.64 16.21 -1.79
C ALA A 54 -16.44 16.44 -2.72
N GLU A 55 -15.82 17.61 -2.65
CA GLU A 55 -14.65 17.97 -3.45
C GLU A 55 -13.44 17.10 -3.10
N LEU A 56 -13.18 16.87 -1.81
CA LEU A 56 -12.12 15.99 -1.33
C LEU A 56 -12.33 14.55 -1.77
N ILE A 57 -13.56 14.01 -1.67
CA ILE A 57 -13.88 12.66 -2.16
C ILE A 57 -13.68 12.57 -3.68
N THR A 58 -14.10 13.58 -4.44
CA THR A 58 -13.92 13.57 -5.90
C THR A 58 -12.46 13.67 -6.33
N THR A 59 -11.64 14.42 -5.60
CA THR A 59 -10.21 14.62 -5.92
C THR A 59 -9.30 13.54 -5.36
N THR A 60 -9.74 12.76 -4.38
CA THR A 60 -8.93 11.68 -3.80
C THR A 60 -9.43 10.31 -4.25
N LEU A 61 -10.70 9.99 -3.98
CA LEU A 61 -11.26 8.65 -4.17
C LEU A 61 -11.51 8.35 -5.66
N PHE A 62 -12.11 9.28 -6.39
CA PHE A 62 -12.47 9.08 -7.80
C PHE A 62 -11.31 9.20 -8.78
N ASN A 63 -10.14 9.67 -8.31
CA ASN A 63 -8.92 9.65 -9.11
C ASN A 63 -8.31 8.24 -9.25
N TYR A 64 -8.53 7.36 -8.28
CA TYR A 64 -7.97 6.00 -8.31
C TYR A 64 -8.99 4.95 -8.73
N VAL A 65 -10.27 5.14 -8.42
CA VAL A 65 -11.34 4.20 -8.77
C VAL A 65 -12.62 4.95 -9.12
N HIS A 66 -13.16 4.69 -10.30
CA HIS A 66 -14.45 5.25 -10.70
C HIS A 66 -15.57 4.61 -9.83
N PRO A 67 -16.49 5.40 -9.26
CA PRO A 67 -17.52 4.89 -8.34
C PRO A 67 -18.41 3.82 -8.99
N CYS A 68 -18.70 3.93 -10.29
CA CYS A 68 -19.42 2.88 -11.01
C CYS A 68 -18.70 1.52 -10.97
N THR A 69 -17.37 1.51 -10.97
CA THR A 69 -16.59 0.26 -10.89
C THR A 69 -16.77 -0.41 -9.52
N ILE A 70 -16.80 0.38 -8.43
CA ILE A 70 -17.07 -0.13 -7.08
C ILE A 70 -18.50 -0.66 -6.98
N LEU A 71 -19.48 0.09 -7.47
CA LEU A 71 -20.89 -0.30 -7.43
C LEU A 71 -21.16 -1.56 -8.25
N GLN A 72 -20.43 -1.77 -9.35
CA GLN A 72 -20.51 -2.96 -10.17
C GLN A 72 -19.84 -4.17 -9.49
N THR A 73 -18.70 -3.98 -8.81
CA THR A 73 -18.05 -5.04 -8.01
C THR A 73 -18.81 -5.39 -6.73
N ALA A 74 -19.59 -4.46 -6.19
CA ALA A 74 -20.38 -4.65 -4.98
C ALA A 74 -21.76 -5.26 -5.26
N ASP A 75 -22.00 -5.74 -6.49
CA ASP A 75 -23.21 -6.44 -6.93
C ASP A 75 -24.53 -5.67 -6.72
N TYR A 76 -24.45 -4.35 -6.49
CA TYR A 76 -25.61 -3.51 -6.17
C TYR A 76 -26.65 -3.46 -7.31
N TYR A 77 -26.23 -3.69 -8.56
CA TYR A 77 -27.11 -3.64 -9.73
C TYR A 77 -27.46 -5.02 -10.32
N ASN A 78 -26.80 -6.11 -9.90
CA ASN A 78 -27.01 -7.44 -10.48
C ASN A 78 -28.27 -8.16 -9.94
N ASN A 79 -28.99 -7.58 -8.98
CA ASN A 79 -30.22 -8.14 -8.41
C ASN A 79 -31.53 -7.51 -8.95
N SER A 80 -31.51 -6.86 -10.12
CA SER A 80 -32.71 -6.18 -10.65
C SER A 80 -33.26 -6.72 -11.96
N ASN A 81 -32.88 -7.94 -12.37
CA ASN A 81 -33.38 -8.59 -13.59
C ASN A 81 -33.80 -10.06 -13.39
N ASP A 82 -34.52 -10.37 -12.31
CA ASP A 82 -35.33 -11.59 -12.25
C ASP A 82 -36.81 -11.22 -12.49
N ASN A 83 -37.21 -11.30 -13.76
CA ASN A 83 -38.61 -11.47 -14.19
C ASN A 83 -38.86 -12.96 -14.44
#